data_AF-A6GB40-F1
#
_entry.id   AF-A6GB40-F1
#
_cell.length_a   1.000
_cell.length_b   1.000
_cell.length_c   1.000
_cell.angle_alpha   90.00
_cell.angle_beta   90.00
_cell.angle_gamma   90.00
#
_symmetry.space_group_name_H-M   'P 1'
#
loop_
_entity.id
_entity.type
_entity.pdbx_description
1 polymer ?
#
loop_
_entity_poly.entity_id
_entity_poly.type
_entity_poly.pdbx_seq_one_letter_code
_entity_poly.pdbx_strand_id
1 'polypeptide(L)'
;MADTAGPEPEQPKQPKRPNVGVFVVAPEPADWLGPVLEVLQARGPVEVFAPWVLPGAVVRLGRRVGFVRRREGHDLPGARGRGWFTAAELLARAFARGKTARTLANRVHMRALADATAALLLGRREAGPPRLVLAPSLGARRSFARARALGSTCVLVEDMPDLDSLVDGLDRMARAHPRASFLRNHRPRARDHARQRAERWQSDVIAVRGRVAWQRLGDAKERVAIPQEPSRATHRSGLAIAFAGPPLARCGSTQLPALLEALPGRELRVQPGPAAEPSGLLEHPRVRVDRSLDGVGVVLSLSPLESHPSAVTAALERGIPVVGTLASTGLLEPASVRAVEPGDTAATVRAIEAALAGEGPSPRAWLPPRSLLEWLD
;
A
#
# COMPACT_ATOMS: atom_id res chain seq x y z
N MET A 1 -59.55 22.04 45.37
CA MET A 1 -59.43 22.35 43.93
C MET A 1 -58.70 23.67 43.78
N ALA A 2 -57.42 23.61 43.39
CA ALA A 2 -56.68 24.65 42.70
C ALA A 2 -55.27 24.08 42.45
N ASP A 3 -55.18 23.38 41.33
CA ASP A 3 -53.98 22.80 40.75
C ASP A 3 -53.10 23.93 40.21
N THR A 4 -51.84 24.03 40.66
CA THR A 4 -50.86 24.97 40.10
C THR A 4 -49.52 24.25 39.91
N ALA A 5 -49.52 23.26 39.02
CA ALA A 5 -48.30 22.78 38.40
C ALA A 5 -47.87 23.81 37.34
N GLY A 6 -46.87 24.63 37.67
CA GLY A 6 -46.23 25.51 36.70
C GLY A 6 -45.50 24.68 35.62
N PRO A 7 -45.49 25.12 34.35
CA PRO A 7 -44.79 24.39 33.30
C PRO A 7 -43.27 24.51 33.53
N GLU A 8 -42.61 23.36 33.69
CA GLU A 8 -41.15 23.29 33.64
C GLU A 8 -40.66 23.82 32.27
N PRO A 9 -39.63 24.67 32.23
CA PRO A 9 -39.09 25.15 30.97
C PRO A 9 -38.45 23.99 30.22
N GLU A 10 -39.07 23.64 29.09
CA GLU A 10 -38.60 22.63 28.17
C GLU A 10 -37.22 23.04 27.62
N GLN A 11 -36.16 22.42 28.15
CA GLN A 11 -34.80 22.64 27.65
C GLN A 11 -34.75 22.21 26.18
N PRO A 12 -34.27 23.06 25.26
CA PRO A 12 -34.18 22.68 23.86
C PRO A 12 -33.21 21.50 23.73
N LYS A 13 -33.75 20.30 23.45
CA LYS A 13 -32.97 19.13 23.05
C LYS A 13 -32.26 19.47 21.74
N GLN A 14 -31.02 19.98 21.86
CA GLN A 14 -30.11 20.05 20.72
C GLN A 14 -29.98 18.63 20.14
N PRO A 15 -30.25 18.43 18.84
CA PRO A 15 -30.00 17.13 18.22
C PRO A 15 -28.48 16.90 18.28
N LYS A 16 -28.05 15.96 19.12
CA LYS A 16 -26.68 15.47 19.24
C LYS A 16 -26.33 14.83 17.89
N ARG A 17 -25.86 15.64 16.93
CA ARG A 17 -25.36 15.14 15.64
C ARG A 17 -24.25 14.14 15.96
N PRO A 18 -24.23 12.95 15.35
CA PRO A 18 -23.17 11.98 15.60
C PRO A 18 -21.84 12.61 15.23
N ASN A 19 -21.00 12.81 16.25
CA ASN A 19 -19.67 13.38 16.13
C ASN A 19 -18.84 12.40 15.30
N VAL A 20 -18.54 12.72 14.03
CA VAL A 20 -17.70 11.84 13.21
C VAL A 20 -16.32 11.80 13.86
N GLY A 21 -15.94 10.63 14.37
CA GLY A 21 -14.69 10.45 15.11
C GLY A 21 -13.49 10.53 14.18
N VAL A 22 -13.60 9.91 12.99
CA VAL A 22 -12.45 9.69 12.11
C VAL A 22 -12.75 10.00 10.65
N PHE A 23 -11.82 10.70 9.98
CA PHE A 23 -11.84 10.93 8.54
C PHE A 23 -10.60 10.29 7.88
N VAL A 24 -10.81 9.43 6.89
CA VAL A 24 -9.75 8.68 6.20
C VAL A 24 -9.64 9.14 4.75
N VAL A 25 -8.45 9.56 4.33
CA VAL A 25 -8.13 9.88 2.94
C VAL A 25 -7.57 8.63 2.26
N ALA A 26 -8.29 8.10 1.28
CA ALA A 26 -7.87 6.94 0.49
C ALA A 26 -7.76 7.34 -1.00
N PRO A 27 -6.63 7.91 -1.46
CA PRO A 27 -6.50 8.46 -2.81
C PRO A 27 -6.49 7.39 -3.91
N GLU A 28 -6.20 6.14 -3.56
CA GLU A 28 -6.25 4.96 -4.43
C GLU A 28 -6.56 3.72 -3.58
N PRO A 29 -6.94 2.58 -4.20
CA PRO A 29 -7.08 1.32 -3.48
C PRO A 29 -5.75 0.89 -2.86
N ALA A 30 -5.78 0.50 -1.59
CA ALA A 30 -4.60 0.07 -0.86
C ALA A 30 -4.95 -1.08 0.10
N ASP A 31 -4.00 -2.02 0.25
CA ASP A 31 -4.21 -3.23 1.06
C ASP A 31 -4.28 -2.92 2.57
N TRP A 32 -3.76 -1.76 3.00
CA TRP A 32 -3.88 -1.32 4.39
C TRP A 32 -5.29 -0.83 4.76
N LEU A 33 -6.12 -0.47 3.77
CA LEU A 33 -7.37 0.26 4.04
C LEU A 33 -8.39 -0.59 4.79
N GLY A 34 -8.61 -1.84 4.38
CA GLY A 34 -9.59 -2.73 5.02
C GLY A 34 -9.29 -2.94 6.52
N PRO A 35 -8.13 -3.50 6.88
CA PRO A 35 -7.76 -3.75 8.27
C PRO A 35 -7.78 -2.48 9.15
N VAL A 36 -7.40 -1.33 8.59
CA VAL A 36 -7.46 -0.05 9.31
C VAL A 36 -8.91 0.38 9.55
N LEU A 37 -9.79 0.25 8.56
CA LEU A 37 -11.19 0.61 8.74
C LEU A 37 -11.88 -0.26 9.79
N GLU A 38 -11.61 -1.57 9.83
CA GLU A 38 -12.15 -2.47 10.86
C GLU A 38 -11.80 -1.97 12.28
N VAL A 39 -10.53 -1.64 12.51
CA VAL A 39 -10.06 -1.11 13.80
C VAL A 39 -10.71 0.24 14.13
N LEU A 40 -10.82 1.14 13.16
CA LEU A 40 -11.39 2.48 13.39
C LEU A 40 -12.90 2.44 13.62
N GLN A 41 -13.63 1.60 12.87
CA GLN A 41 -15.08 1.46 12.99
C GLN A 41 -15.51 0.84 14.32
N ALA A 42 -14.67 -0.03 14.91
CA ALA A 42 -14.89 -0.54 16.25
C ALA A 42 -14.87 0.56 17.34
N ARG A 43 -14.30 1.73 17.04
CA ARG A 43 -14.13 2.85 18.00
C ARG A 43 -15.07 4.02 17.76
N GLY A 44 -15.77 4.03 16.64
CA GLY A 44 -16.75 5.07 16.35
C GLY A 44 -16.99 5.30 14.87
N PRO A 45 -17.74 6.36 14.53
CA PRO A 45 -18.09 6.67 13.15
C PRO A 45 -16.84 7.08 12.34
N VAL A 46 -16.67 6.42 11.20
CA VAL A 46 -15.60 6.65 10.22
C VAL A 46 -16.21 7.16 8.92
N GLU A 47 -15.56 8.14 8.31
CA GLU A 47 -15.86 8.59 6.95
C GLU A 47 -14.64 8.44 6.05
N VAL A 48 -14.83 7.86 4.86
CA VAL A 48 -13.75 7.58 3.92
C VAL A 48 -13.89 8.45 2.67
N PHE A 49 -12.90 9.30 2.45
CA PHE A 49 -12.72 9.98 1.17
C PHE A 49 -11.96 9.06 0.18
N ALA A 50 -12.71 8.34 -0.65
CA ALA A 50 -12.19 7.45 -1.69
C ALA A 50 -12.66 7.88 -3.10
N PRO A 51 -11.98 8.85 -3.75
CA PRO A 51 -12.46 9.43 -5.01
C PRO A 51 -12.39 8.47 -6.20
N TRP A 52 -11.66 7.36 -6.06
CA TRP A 52 -11.50 6.29 -7.06
C TRP A 52 -12.66 5.29 -7.10
N VAL A 53 -13.57 5.31 -6.12
CA VAL A 53 -14.74 4.44 -6.09
C VAL A 53 -15.62 4.72 -7.31
N LEU A 54 -16.24 3.68 -7.86
CA LEU A 54 -17.23 3.80 -8.93
C LEU A 54 -18.52 3.05 -8.57
N PRO A 55 -19.67 3.45 -9.17
CA PRO A 55 -20.88 2.63 -9.12
C PRO A 55 -20.63 1.24 -9.72
N GLY A 56 -21.18 0.18 -9.12
CA GLY A 56 -20.88 -1.21 -9.48
C GLY A 56 -21.14 -1.59 -10.95
N ALA A 57 -22.18 -1.02 -11.56
CA ALA A 57 -22.46 -1.21 -12.99
C ALA A 57 -21.28 -0.79 -13.89
N VAL A 58 -20.55 0.27 -13.51
CA VAL A 58 -19.40 0.80 -14.28
C VAL A 58 -18.13 -0.01 -14.02
N VAL A 59 -17.99 -0.62 -12.84
CA VAL A 59 -16.83 -1.46 -12.48
C VAL A 59 -16.77 -2.69 -13.39
N ARG A 60 -17.91 -3.35 -13.67
CA ARG A 60 -17.97 -4.53 -14.55
C ARG A 60 -17.49 -4.23 -15.97
N LEU A 61 -17.87 -3.06 -16.50
CA LEU A 61 -17.41 -2.60 -17.81
C LEU A 61 -15.91 -2.30 -17.78
N GLY A 62 -15.42 -1.60 -16.75
CA GLY A 62 -14.01 -1.23 -16.60
C GLY A 62 -13.05 -2.41 -16.44
N ARG A 63 -13.49 -3.53 -15.86
CA ARG A 63 -12.70 -4.77 -15.72
C ARG A 63 -12.40 -5.42 -17.08
N ARG A 64 -13.38 -5.45 -18.00
CA ARG A 64 -13.23 -6.08 -19.33
C ARG A 64 -12.19 -5.39 -20.21
N VAL A 65 -12.07 -4.08 -20.07
CA VAL A 65 -11.16 -3.28 -20.88
C VAL A 65 -9.79 -3.08 -20.20
N GLY A 66 -9.56 -3.64 -18.99
CA GLY A 66 -8.27 -3.56 -18.29
C GLY A 66 -7.94 -2.16 -17.73
N PHE A 67 -8.95 -1.29 -17.62
CA PHE A 67 -8.75 0.15 -17.31
C PHE A 67 -8.64 0.46 -15.83
N VAL A 68 -8.91 -0.49 -14.95
CA VAL A 68 -9.43 -0.14 -13.63
C VAL A 68 -8.78 -0.96 -12.51
N ARG A 69 -7.89 -0.33 -11.73
CA ARG A 69 -7.54 -0.79 -10.36
C ARG A 69 -8.71 -0.62 -9.38
N ARG A 70 -9.84 -0.07 -9.82
CA ARG A 70 -10.97 0.36 -8.97
C ARG A 70 -11.75 -0.85 -8.46
N ARG A 71 -12.10 -0.78 -7.18
CA ARG A 71 -12.98 -1.74 -6.50
C ARG A 71 -14.37 -1.13 -6.35
N GLU A 72 -15.39 -1.98 -6.25
CA GLU A 72 -16.72 -1.55 -5.79
C GLU A 72 -16.57 -1.04 -4.36
N GLY A 73 -16.77 0.24 -4.14
CA GLY A 73 -16.63 0.86 -2.82
C GLY A 73 -17.88 0.73 -1.95
N HIS A 74 -18.72 -0.28 -2.21
CA HIS A 74 -19.97 -0.50 -1.48
C HIS A 74 -19.77 -0.67 0.03
N ASP A 75 -18.63 -1.22 0.44
CA ASP A 75 -18.28 -1.42 1.85
C ASP A 75 -17.55 -0.22 2.49
N LEU A 76 -17.31 0.87 1.74
CA LEU A 76 -16.56 2.02 2.25
C LEU A 76 -17.49 3.09 2.85
N PRO A 77 -17.41 3.35 4.17
CA PRO A 77 -18.29 4.31 4.86
C PRO A 77 -18.24 5.72 4.27
N GLY A 78 -19.39 6.22 3.81
CA GLY A 78 -19.51 7.58 3.28
C GLY A 78 -18.78 7.82 1.94
N ALA A 79 -18.14 6.80 1.37
CA ALA A 79 -17.38 6.95 0.15
C ALA A 79 -18.31 7.18 -1.05
N ARG A 80 -18.05 8.28 -1.77
CA ARG A 80 -18.71 8.58 -3.05
C ARG A 80 -17.66 8.74 -4.13
N GLY A 81 -17.82 7.96 -5.18
CA GLY A 81 -17.01 8.07 -6.39
C GLY A 81 -17.10 9.46 -7.01
N ARG A 82 -16.01 9.91 -7.66
CA ARG A 82 -15.98 11.21 -8.35
C ARG A 82 -15.62 11.03 -9.81
N GLY A 83 -16.58 11.29 -10.71
CA GLY A 83 -16.39 11.14 -12.16
C GLY A 83 -15.20 11.94 -12.71
N TRP A 84 -14.97 13.14 -12.18
CA TRP A 84 -13.80 13.96 -12.57
C TRP A 84 -12.47 13.30 -12.18
N PHE A 85 -12.40 12.57 -11.06
CA PHE A 85 -11.18 11.89 -10.62
C PHE A 85 -10.86 10.73 -11.55
N THR A 86 -11.90 10.01 -11.99
CA THR A 86 -11.81 9.01 -13.05
C THR A 86 -11.29 9.60 -14.36
N ALA A 87 -11.81 10.76 -14.79
CA ALA A 87 -11.33 11.43 -15.99
C ALA A 87 -9.86 11.84 -15.87
N ALA A 88 -9.45 12.41 -14.74
CA ALA A 88 -8.06 12.80 -14.47
C ALA A 88 -7.10 11.58 -14.47
N GLU A 89 -7.50 10.46 -13.88
CA GLU A 89 -6.71 9.21 -13.89
C GLU A 89 -6.51 8.69 -15.33
N LEU A 90 -7.56 8.74 -16.16
CA LEU A 90 -7.50 8.31 -17.56
C LEU A 90 -6.58 9.19 -18.40
N LEU A 91 -6.69 10.52 -18.25
CA LEU A 91 -5.82 11.48 -18.93
C LEU A 91 -4.36 11.28 -18.52
N ALA A 92 -4.10 11.11 -17.22
CA ALA A 92 -2.76 10.84 -16.71
C ALA A 92 -2.19 9.55 -17.32
N ARG A 93 -2.99 8.47 -17.39
CA ARG A 93 -2.56 7.21 -18.00
C ARG A 93 -2.28 7.34 -19.50
N ALA A 94 -3.14 8.04 -20.25
CA ALA A 94 -2.92 8.32 -21.66
C ALA A 94 -1.60 9.09 -21.88
N PHE A 95 -1.33 10.09 -21.05
CA PHE A 95 -0.08 10.85 -21.09
C PHE A 95 1.16 10.03 -20.71
N ALA A 96 1.00 9.03 -19.83
CA ALA A 96 2.08 8.12 -19.47
C ALA A 96 2.55 7.26 -20.64
N ARG A 97 1.68 7.01 -21.65
CA ARG A 97 1.96 6.18 -22.84
C ARG A 97 2.64 4.85 -22.50
N GLY A 98 2.17 4.19 -21.43
CA GLY A 98 2.74 2.91 -20.99
C GLY A 98 4.17 3.00 -20.44
N LYS A 99 4.70 4.19 -20.07
CA LYS A 99 6.01 4.30 -19.43
C LYS A 99 5.91 4.19 -17.91
N THR A 100 6.67 3.27 -17.32
CA THR A 100 6.65 3.00 -15.87
C THR A 100 6.98 4.22 -15.02
N ALA A 101 8.04 4.96 -15.37
CA ALA A 101 8.44 6.16 -14.64
C ALA A 101 7.32 7.22 -14.60
N ARG A 102 6.63 7.42 -15.72
CA ARG A 102 5.50 8.36 -15.79
C ARG A 102 4.30 7.87 -14.99
N THR A 103 4.02 6.57 -15.02
CA THR A 103 2.95 5.95 -14.22
C THR A 103 3.18 6.17 -12.72
N LEU A 104 4.42 6.00 -12.24
CA LEU A 104 4.77 6.27 -10.84
C LEU A 104 4.65 7.76 -10.49
N ALA A 105 5.13 8.66 -11.36
CA ALA A 105 4.99 10.10 -11.15
C ALA A 105 3.52 10.54 -11.12
N ASN A 106 2.68 9.96 -11.99
CA ASN A 106 1.24 10.23 -12.02
C ASN A 106 0.55 9.77 -10.75
N ARG A 107 0.96 8.64 -10.17
CA ARG A 107 0.43 8.18 -8.88
C ARG A 107 0.62 9.24 -7.79
N VAL A 108 1.81 9.84 -7.70
CA VAL A 108 2.10 10.93 -6.75
C VAL A 108 1.24 12.18 -7.05
N HIS A 109 1.07 12.52 -8.32
CA HIS A 109 0.22 13.64 -8.72
C HIS A 109 -1.25 13.43 -8.33
N MET A 110 -1.79 12.23 -8.59
CA MET A 110 -3.17 11.89 -8.23
C MET A 110 -3.38 11.88 -6.71
N ARG A 111 -2.40 11.41 -5.92
CA ARG A 111 -2.44 11.53 -4.45
C ARG A 111 -2.49 13.00 -4.00
N ALA A 112 -1.68 13.88 -4.58
CA ALA A 112 -1.70 15.30 -4.26
C ALA A 112 -3.03 15.99 -4.65
N LEU A 113 -3.67 15.56 -5.74
CA LEU A 113 -4.98 16.06 -6.17
C LEU A 113 -6.11 15.59 -5.23
N ALA A 114 -6.05 14.32 -4.80
CA ALA A 114 -6.95 13.77 -3.79
C ALA A 114 -6.80 14.51 -2.45
N ASP A 115 -5.56 14.72 -1.98
CA ASP A 115 -5.23 15.49 -0.76
C ASP A 115 -5.82 16.90 -0.79
N ALA A 116 -5.66 17.63 -1.90
CA ALA A 116 -6.25 18.95 -2.08
C ALA A 116 -7.78 18.93 -1.97
N THR A 117 -8.40 17.92 -2.56
CA THR A 117 -9.87 17.77 -2.51
C THR A 117 -10.33 17.40 -1.11
N ALA A 118 -9.65 16.48 -0.44
CA ALA A 118 -9.94 16.07 0.93
C ALA A 118 -9.85 17.27 1.89
N ALA A 119 -8.84 18.12 1.73
CA ALA A 119 -8.69 19.35 2.52
C ALA A 119 -9.87 20.31 2.32
N LEU A 120 -10.34 20.50 1.07
CA LEU A 120 -11.51 21.33 0.79
C LEU A 120 -12.78 20.76 1.43
N LEU A 121 -12.96 19.45 1.41
CA LEU A 121 -14.10 18.78 2.04
C LEU A 121 -14.05 18.91 3.56
N LEU A 122 -12.90 18.66 4.18
CA LEU A 122 -12.68 18.88 5.62
C LEU A 122 -13.07 20.31 6.01
N GLY A 123 -12.76 21.30 5.19
CA GLY A 123 -13.10 22.68 5.46
C GLY A 123 -14.58 23.07 5.30
N ARG A 124 -15.38 22.25 4.63
CA ARG A 124 -16.81 22.49 4.36
C ARG A 124 -17.73 21.53 5.14
N ARG A 125 -17.20 20.77 6.10
CA ARG A 125 -17.99 19.78 6.86
C ARG A 125 -19.00 20.46 7.77
N GLU A 126 -20.26 20.06 7.63
CA GLU A 126 -21.35 20.47 8.53
C GLU A 126 -21.41 19.64 9.82
N ALA A 127 -20.80 18.45 9.82
CA ALA A 127 -20.80 17.51 10.94
C ALA A 127 -19.76 17.83 12.04
N GLY A 128 -19.15 19.02 11.98
CA GLY A 128 -18.04 19.41 12.85
C GLY A 128 -16.69 18.83 12.41
N PRO A 129 -15.60 19.29 13.06
CA PRO A 129 -14.25 18.80 12.77
C PRO A 129 -14.08 17.35 13.27
N PRO A 130 -13.42 16.47 12.48
CA PRO A 130 -13.15 15.11 12.95
C PRO A 130 -12.13 15.14 14.10
N ARG A 131 -12.20 14.17 15.02
CA ARG A 131 -11.17 14.03 16.07
C ARG A 131 -9.85 13.55 15.47
N LEU A 132 -9.92 12.67 14.47
CA LEU A 132 -8.77 12.03 13.85
C LEU A 132 -8.84 12.18 12.32
N VAL A 133 -7.71 12.49 11.69
CA VAL A 133 -7.54 12.43 10.22
C VAL A 133 -6.41 11.48 9.86
N LEU A 134 -6.73 10.40 9.15
CA LEU A 134 -5.76 9.49 8.56
C LEU A 134 -5.53 9.83 7.09
N ALA A 135 -4.28 9.92 6.64
CA ALA A 135 -3.95 10.06 5.23
C ALA A 135 -2.61 9.40 4.88
N PRO A 136 -2.46 8.82 3.68
CA PRO A 136 -1.23 8.15 3.27
C PRO A 136 -0.15 9.12 2.82
N SER A 137 1.08 8.63 2.78
CA SER A 137 2.25 9.36 2.27
C SER A 137 2.02 9.93 0.87
N LEU A 138 2.54 11.12 0.63
CA LEU A 138 2.36 11.93 -0.57
C LEU A 138 0.90 12.36 -0.86
N GLY A 139 -0.02 12.10 0.07
CA GLY A 139 -1.45 12.41 -0.02
C GLY A 139 -2.02 13.04 1.25
N ALA A 140 -1.18 13.62 2.12
CA ALA A 140 -1.59 14.06 3.45
C ALA A 140 -1.38 15.56 3.71
N ARG A 141 -0.52 16.25 2.93
CA ARG A 141 -0.04 17.58 3.30
C ARG A 141 -1.13 18.63 3.52
N ARG A 142 -2.09 18.74 2.59
CA ARG A 142 -3.14 19.78 2.66
C ARG A 142 -4.24 19.37 3.64
N SER A 143 -4.60 18.10 3.64
CA SER A 143 -5.58 17.54 4.56
C SER A 143 -5.12 17.67 6.02
N PHE A 144 -3.84 17.39 6.32
CA PHE A 144 -3.28 17.60 7.65
C PHE A 144 -3.20 19.06 8.05
N ALA A 145 -2.74 19.94 7.15
CA ALA A 145 -2.74 21.38 7.45
C ALA A 145 -4.14 21.87 7.82
N ARG A 146 -5.18 21.41 7.11
CA ARG A 146 -6.57 21.75 7.43
C ARG A 146 -7.06 21.09 8.73
N ALA A 147 -6.75 19.82 8.94
CA ALA A 147 -7.13 19.06 10.13
C ALA A 147 -6.54 19.68 11.40
N ARG A 148 -5.26 20.04 11.39
CA ARG A 148 -4.60 20.73 12.52
C ARG A 148 -5.23 22.07 12.82
N ALA A 149 -5.57 22.85 11.79
CA ALA A 149 -6.29 24.12 11.97
C ALA A 149 -7.69 23.95 12.59
N LEU A 150 -8.23 22.73 12.55
CA LEU A 150 -9.49 22.33 13.16
C LEU A 150 -9.31 21.61 14.51
N GLY A 151 -8.07 21.47 15.00
CA GLY A 151 -7.76 20.77 16.26
C GLY A 151 -7.79 19.23 16.18
N SER A 152 -7.79 18.65 14.97
CA SER A 152 -7.76 17.21 14.78
C SER A 152 -6.36 16.62 14.97
N THR A 153 -6.29 15.39 15.46
CA THR A 153 -5.07 14.57 15.45
C THR A 153 -4.80 14.01 14.05
N CYS A 154 -3.57 14.14 13.56
CA CYS A 154 -3.16 13.69 12.23
C CYS A 154 -2.33 12.41 12.29
N VAL A 155 -2.78 11.35 11.62
CA VAL A 155 -2.05 10.07 11.53
C VAL A 155 -1.60 9.82 10.10
N LEU A 156 -0.28 9.83 9.88
CA LEU A 156 0.31 9.55 8.57
C LEU A 156 0.41 8.04 8.36
N VAL A 157 -0.22 7.52 7.32
CA VAL A 157 0.00 6.15 6.86
C VAL A 157 1.22 6.12 5.94
N GLU A 158 2.31 5.52 6.40
CA GLU A 158 3.54 5.35 5.62
C GLU A 158 3.46 4.09 4.76
N ASP A 159 2.75 4.21 3.64
CA ASP A 159 2.51 3.13 2.66
C ASP A 159 3.42 3.19 1.42
N MET A 160 4.34 4.15 1.39
CA MET A 160 5.32 4.36 0.34
C MET A 160 6.73 4.29 0.95
N PRO A 161 7.74 3.84 0.18
CA PRO A 161 9.11 3.84 0.66
C PRO A 161 9.56 5.26 1.01
N ASP A 162 10.52 5.35 1.93
CA ASP A 162 11.23 6.59 2.19
C ASP A 162 11.96 7.07 0.93
N LEU A 163 11.60 8.25 0.43
CA LEU A 163 12.12 8.72 -0.85
C LEU A 163 13.62 9.03 -0.77
N ASP A 164 14.11 9.52 0.37
CA ASP A 164 15.53 9.81 0.58
C ASP A 164 16.35 8.50 0.50
N SER A 165 16.00 7.48 1.31
CA SER A 165 16.65 6.16 1.26
C SER A 165 16.49 5.44 -0.09
N LEU A 166 15.35 5.65 -0.76
CA LEU A 166 15.07 5.07 -2.07
C LEU A 166 16.04 5.61 -3.13
N VAL A 167 16.33 6.90 -3.15
CA VAL A 167 17.24 7.51 -4.14
C VAL A 167 18.65 6.95 -4.00
N ASP A 168 19.18 6.92 -2.79
CA ASP A 168 20.52 6.36 -2.52
C ASP A 168 20.61 4.90 -2.95
N GLY A 169 19.54 4.14 -2.67
CA GLY A 169 19.40 2.76 -3.10
C GLY A 169 19.39 2.59 -4.62
N LEU A 170 18.59 3.41 -5.32
CA LEU A 170 18.51 3.39 -6.78
C LEU A 170 19.84 3.78 -7.43
N ASP A 171 20.60 4.72 -6.86
CA ASP A 171 21.92 5.10 -7.34
C ASP A 171 22.94 3.97 -7.18
N ARG A 172 22.93 3.28 -6.03
CA ARG A 172 23.76 2.08 -5.84
C ARG A 172 23.42 1.00 -6.86
N MET A 173 22.13 0.72 -7.07
CA MET A 173 21.69 -0.29 -8.04
C MET A 173 22.00 0.11 -9.48
N ALA A 174 21.89 1.39 -9.84
CA ALA A 174 22.20 1.88 -11.18
C ALA A 174 23.69 1.68 -11.52
N ARG A 175 24.59 1.82 -10.54
CA ARG A 175 26.02 1.51 -10.70
C ARG A 175 26.26 0.01 -10.92
N ALA A 176 25.57 -0.85 -10.16
CA ALA A 176 25.70 -2.31 -10.30
C ALA A 176 25.06 -2.86 -11.59
N HIS A 177 24.02 -2.19 -12.10
CA HIS A 177 23.28 -2.61 -13.29
C HIS A 177 23.18 -1.46 -14.31
N PRO A 178 24.30 -1.09 -14.95
CA PRO A 178 24.36 0.08 -15.83
C PRO A 178 23.46 -0.07 -17.06
N ARG A 179 23.00 -1.27 -17.41
CA ARG A 179 22.09 -1.52 -18.54
C ARG A 179 20.60 -1.35 -18.19
N ALA A 180 20.23 -1.28 -16.91
CA ALA A 180 18.85 -1.13 -16.48
C ALA A 180 18.36 0.32 -16.68
N SER A 181 17.53 0.53 -17.70
CA SER A 181 17.06 1.84 -18.10
C SER A 181 16.23 2.55 -17.02
N PHE A 182 15.42 1.80 -16.26
CA PHE A 182 14.59 2.32 -15.19
C PHE A 182 15.46 2.91 -14.08
N LEU A 183 16.51 2.18 -13.67
CA LEU A 183 17.41 2.60 -12.60
C LEU A 183 18.19 3.87 -12.96
N ARG A 184 18.51 4.09 -14.24
CA ARG A 184 19.18 5.33 -14.68
C ARG A 184 18.23 6.53 -14.78
N ASN A 185 17.00 6.29 -15.23
CA ASN A 185 16.12 7.37 -15.68
C ASN A 185 15.04 7.76 -14.65
N HIS A 186 14.86 7.00 -13.58
CA HIS A 186 13.76 7.22 -12.65
C HIS A 186 14.23 7.66 -11.26
N ARG A 187 13.99 8.93 -10.94
CA ARG A 187 14.11 9.47 -9.58
C ARG A 187 12.79 10.14 -9.16
N PRO A 188 12.40 10.05 -7.87
CA PRO A 188 11.38 10.95 -7.32
C PRO A 188 11.81 12.41 -7.51
N ARG A 189 10.86 13.33 -7.66
CA ARG A 189 11.19 14.75 -7.85
C ARG A 189 11.50 15.39 -6.50
N ALA A 190 12.37 16.41 -6.45
CA ALA A 190 12.69 17.13 -5.21
C ALA A 190 11.44 17.61 -4.42
N ARG A 191 10.39 18.04 -5.14
CA ARG A 191 9.11 18.42 -4.53
C ARG A 191 8.39 17.28 -3.81
N ASP A 192 8.59 16.04 -4.26
CA ASP A 192 7.97 14.84 -3.68
C ASP A 192 8.68 14.49 -2.36
N HIS A 193 10.02 14.64 -2.31
CA HIS A 193 10.80 14.55 -1.08
C HIS A 193 10.38 15.60 -0.06
N ALA A 194 10.34 16.87 -0.47
CA ALA A 194 9.90 17.97 0.39
C ALA A 194 8.47 17.76 0.91
N ARG A 195 7.58 17.19 0.09
CA ARG A 195 6.22 16.83 0.51
C ARG A 195 6.24 15.72 1.56
N GLN A 196 6.94 14.60 1.34
CA GLN A 196 6.99 13.50 2.31
C GLN A 196 7.56 13.96 3.65
N ARG A 197 8.64 14.76 3.64
CA ARG A 197 9.19 15.35 4.87
C ARG A 197 8.21 16.28 5.56
N ALA A 198 7.50 17.13 4.82
CA ALA A 198 6.48 18.01 5.40
C ALA A 198 5.30 17.22 6.01
N GLU A 199 4.85 16.15 5.37
CA GLU A 199 3.77 15.29 5.89
C GLU A 199 4.18 14.58 7.17
N ARG A 200 5.42 14.05 7.21
CA ARG A 200 5.99 13.49 8.43
C ARG A 200 6.14 14.53 9.53
N TRP A 201 6.48 15.78 9.21
CA TRP A 201 6.54 16.84 10.21
C TRP A 201 5.14 17.20 10.75
N GLN A 202 4.14 17.29 9.87
CA GLN A 202 2.77 17.68 10.20
C GLN A 202 1.95 16.63 10.96
N SER A 203 2.29 15.35 10.84
CA SER A 203 1.58 14.30 11.57
C SER A 203 1.77 14.46 13.09
N ASP A 204 0.95 13.77 13.87
CA ASP A 204 1.21 13.58 15.30
C ASP A 204 1.73 12.14 15.50
N VAL A 205 1.18 11.20 14.73
CA VAL A 205 1.57 9.77 14.73
C VAL A 205 1.87 9.29 13.31
N ILE A 206 2.80 8.34 13.18
CA ILE A 206 3.06 7.64 11.92
C ILE A 206 2.64 6.17 12.04
N ALA A 207 1.67 5.76 11.24
CA ALA A 207 1.26 4.38 11.08
C ALA A 207 2.12 3.70 9.99
N VAL A 208 2.92 2.70 10.37
CA VAL A 208 3.84 1.99 9.45
C VAL A 208 3.38 0.57 9.14
N ARG A 209 3.70 0.09 7.93
CA ARG A 209 3.29 -1.25 7.45
C ARG A 209 4.20 -2.38 7.89
N GLY A 210 5.45 -2.10 8.22
CA GLY A 210 6.46 -3.14 8.40
C GLY A 210 7.68 -2.68 9.19
N ARG A 211 8.47 -3.66 9.58
CA ARG A 211 9.65 -3.53 10.44
C ARG A 211 10.69 -2.56 9.90
N VAL A 212 10.93 -2.56 8.58
CA VAL A 212 11.94 -1.70 7.95
C VAL A 212 11.61 -0.22 8.17
N ALA A 213 10.35 0.18 7.89
CA ALA A 213 9.89 1.54 8.15
C ALA A 213 9.91 1.86 9.65
N TRP A 214 9.48 0.92 10.50
CA TRP A 214 9.49 1.09 11.96
C TRP A 214 10.90 1.38 12.50
N GLN A 215 11.88 0.58 12.09
CA GLN A 215 13.27 0.72 12.53
C GLN A 215 13.89 2.04 12.02
N ARG A 216 13.62 2.39 10.76
CA ARG A 216 14.13 3.63 10.15
C ARG A 216 13.63 4.89 10.85
N LEU A 217 12.36 4.92 11.25
CA LEU A 217 11.81 6.10 11.94
C LEU A 217 12.42 6.31 13.33
N GLY A 218 12.86 5.23 14.00
CA GLY A 218 13.38 5.30 15.35
C GLY A 218 12.40 5.99 16.31
N ASP A 219 12.91 6.55 17.40
CA ASP A 219 12.10 7.16 18.46
C ASP A 219 11.80 8.66 18.25
N ALA A 220 12.11 9.19 17.06
CA ALA A 220 11.90 10.61 16.75
C ALA A 220 10.42 11.03 16.72
N LYS A 221 9.51 10.06 16.55
CA LYS A 221 8.07 10.31 16.50
C LYS A 221 7.28 9.11 17.02
N GLU A 222 6.11 9.39 17.59
CA GLU A 222 5.16 8.34 17.93
C GLU A 222 4.78 7.57 16.66
N ARG A 223 4.91 6.25 16.76
CA ARG A 223 4.70 5.32 15.66
C ARG A 223 3.86 4.14 16.12
N VAL A 224 2.99 3.72 15.23
CA VAL A 224 2.07 2.61 15.44
C VAL A 224 2.10 1.73 14.22
N ALA A 225 1.77 0.46 14.38
CA ALA A 225 1.70 -0.44 13.25
C ALA A 225 0.29 -0.50 12.69
N ILE A 226 0.25 -0.57 11.36
CA ILE A 226 -0.99 -0.86 10.64
C ILE A 226 -1.38 -2.30 10.94
N PRO A 227 -2.64 -2.57 11.33
CA PRO A 227 -3.12 -3.92 11.54
C PRO A 227 -2.94 -4.74 10.26
N GLN A 228 -2.46 -5.96 10.42
CA GLN A 228 -2.36 -6.95 9.36
C GLN A 228 -3.29 -8.12 9.69
N GLU A 229 -3.99 -8.66 8.70
CA GLU A 229 -4.78 -9.86 8.91
C GLU A 229 -3.83 -11.06 9.07
N PRO A 230 -3.85 -11.77 10.21
CA PRO A 230 -3.07 -12.98 10.38
C PRO A 230 -3.60 -14.07 9.44
N SER A 231 -2.67 -14.81 8.82
CA SER A 231 -3.01 -15.97 8.00
C SER A 231 -3.82 -17.00 8.79
N ARG A 232 -4.96 -17.42 8.24
CA ARG A 232 -5.72 -18.58 8.73
C ARG A 232 -5.65 -19.77 7.76
N ALA A 233 -4.93 -19.64 6.66
CA ALA A 233 -4.95 -20.60 5.56
C ALA A 233 -3.76 -21.56 5.64
N THR A 234 -4.06 -22.87 5.56
CA THR A 234 -3.05 -23.89 5.24
C THR A 234 -2.76 -23.86 3.74
N HIS A 235 -1.49 -23.67 3.39
CA HIS A 235 -1.01 -23.67 2.01
C HIS A 235 -1.31 -24.99 1.31
N ARG A 236 -1.74 -24.92 0.06
CA ARG A 236 -1.75 -26.07 -0.85
C ARG A 236 -0.54 -25.94 -1.78
N SER A 237 0.30 -26.97 -1.82
CA SER A 237 1.51 -26.99 -2.64
C SER A 237 1.18 -26.71 -4.10
N GLY A 238 1.76 -25.65 -4.64
CA GLY A 238 1.74 -25.31 -6.07
C GLY A 238 3.12 -25.50 -6.70
N LEU A 239 3.20 -25.43 -8.03
CA LEU A 239 4.46 -25.60 -8.78
C LEU A 239 4.98 -24.29 -9.39
N ALA A 240 4.13 -23.26 -9.46
CA ALA A 240 4.50 -21.97 -10.02
C ALA A 240 5.21 -21.08 -8.98
N ILE A 241 6.12 -20.24 -9.48
CA ILE A 241 6.82 -19.22 -8.69
C ILE A 241 6.19 -17.88 -9.04
N ALA A 242 5.73 -17.11 -8.06
CA ALA A 242 5.22 -15.77 -8.30
C ALA A 242 6.25 -14.71 -7.88
N PHE A 243 6.64 -13.83 -8.81
CA PHE A 243 7.50 -12.69 -8.53
C PHE A 243 6.70 -11.52 -7.95
N ALA A 244 7.18 -11.00 -6.83
CA ALA A 244 6.53 -9.94 -6.08
C ALA A 244 6.81 -8.55 -6.67
N GLY A 245 5.94 -8.14 -7.60
CA GLY A 245 5.94 -6.80 -8.19
C GLY A 245 6.13 -6.81 -9.70
N PRO A 246 6.15 -5.62 -10.34
CA PRO A 246 6.45 -5.52 -11.75
C PRO A 246 7.92 -5.91 -12.00
N PRO A 247 8.24 -6.56 -13.13
CA PRO A 247 9.59 -7.03 -13.47
C PRO A 247 10.52 -5.86 -13.82
N LEU A 248 10.89 -5.06 -12.82
CA LEU A 248 11.80 -3.93 -12.94
C LEU A 248 13.06 -4.22 -12.14
N ALA A 249 14.21 -3.72 -12.59
CA ALA A 249 15.47 -3.99 -11.91
C ALA A 249 15.43 -3.60 -10.42
N ARG A 250 14.71 -2.52 -10.06
CA ARG A 250 14.50 -2.11 -8.66
C ARG A 250 13.83 -3.18 -7.80
N CYS A 251 13.02 -4.04 -8.40
CA CYS A 251 12.29 -5.13 -7.74
C CYS A 251 13.14 -6.41 -7.65
N GLY A 252 14.38 -6.41 -8.16
CA GLY A 252 15.25 -7.60 -8.22
C GLY A 252 15.06 -8.45 -9.46
N SER A 253 14.40 -7.94 -10.51
CA SER A 253 14.10 -8.74 -11.71
C SER A 253 15.32 -9.11 -12.56
N THR A 254 16.47 -8.46 -12.31
CA THR A 254 17.74 -8.75 -12.99
C THR A 254 18.24 -10.18 -12.74
N GLN A 255 17.81 -10.82 -11.65
CA GLN A 255 18.17 -12.18 -11.28
C GLN A 255 17.27 -13.24 -11.94
N LEU A 256 16.11 -12.86 -12.48
CA LEU A 256 15.10 -13.80 -12.98
C LEU A 256 15.57 -14.68 -14.15
N PRO A 257 16.36 -14.20 -15.14
CA PRO A 257 16.87 -15.08 -16.20
C PRO A 257 17.73 -16.23 -15.67
N ALA A 258 18.65 -15.94 -14.75
CA ALA A 258 19.50 -16.96 -14.14
C ALA A 258 18.69 -17.97 -13.31
N LEU A 259 17.61 -17.51 -12.64
CA LEU A 259 16.69 -18.40 -11.94
C LEU A 259 15.90 -19.31 -12.89
N LEU A 260 15.48 -18.78 -14.05
CA LEU A 260 14.78 -19.57 -15.05
C LEU A 260 15.70 -20.67 -15.59
N GLU A 261 16.97 -20.36 -15.88
CA GLU A 261 17.97 -21.34 -16.31
C GLU A 261 18.19 -22.43 -15.25
N ALA A 262 18.36 -22.04 -13.98
CA ALA A 262 18.61 -22.97 -12.88
C ALA A 262 17.39 -23.83 -12.49
N LEU A 263 16.18 -23.45 -12.88
CA LEU A 263 14.92 -24.14 -12.53
C LEU A 263 14.15 -24.58 -13.78
N PRO A 264 14.68 -25.51 -14.60
CA PRO A 264 14.20 -25.77 -15.97
C PRO A 264 12.73 -26.26 -16.08
N GLY A 265 12.12 -26.74 -15.00
CA GLY A 265 10.71 -27.20 -14.98
C GLY A 265 9.71 -26.21 -14.36
N ARG A 266 10.13 -25.01 -13.97
CA ARG A 266 9.28 -24.07 -13.20
C ARG A 266 8.72 -22.95 -14.08
N GLU A 267 7.44 -22.66 -13.88
CA GLU A 267 6.77 -21.47 -14.41
C GLU A 267 7.02 -20.28 -13.49
N LEU A 268 7.37 -19.13 -14.08
CA LEU A 268 7.51 -17.86 -13.38
C LEU A 268 6.33 -16.94 -13.73
N ARG A 269 5.56 -16.53 -12.73
CA ARG A 269 4.50 -15.55 -12.87
C ARG A 269 4.99 -14.17 -12.46
N VAL A 270 4.80 -13.18 -13.31
CA VAL A 270 5.18 -11.79 -13.04
C VAL A 270 3.96 -10.89 -13.12
N GLN A 271 3.94 -9.82 -12.31
CA GLN A 271 2.86 -8.85 -12.39
C GLN A 271 2.94 -8.04 -13.69
N PRO A 272 1.80 -7.61 -14.27
CA PRO A 272 1.81 -6.74 -15.43
C PRO A 272 2.53 -5.42 -15.11
N GLY A 273 3.47 -5.06 -15.99
CA GLY A 273 4.31 -3.88 -15.87
C GLY A 273 4.37 -3.13 -17.19
N PRO A 274 4.37 -1.79 -17.17
CA PRO A 274 4.53 -0.97 -18.39
C PRO A 274 5.89 -1.18 -19.10
N ALA A 275 6.88 -1.70 -18.39
CA ALA A 275 8.15 -2.15 -18.95
C ALA A 275 8.66 -3.33 -18.12
N ALA A 276 9.40 -4.23 -18.77
CA ALA A 276 10.14 -5.30 -18.12
C ALA A 276 11.63 -5.11 -18.32
N GLU A 277 12.40 -5.39 -17.27
CA GLU A 277 13.85 -5.43 -17.27
C GLU A 277 14.28 -6.78 -16.66
N PRO A 278 15.18 -7.54 -17.30
CA PRO A 278 15.82 -7.27 -18.58
C PRO A 278 14.85 -7.37 -19.78
N SER A 279 15.26 -6.79 -20.91
CA SER A 279 14.56 -6.96 -22.20
C SER A 279 14.49 -8.44 -22.56
N GLY A 280 13.35 -8.89 -23.09
CA GLY A 280 13.12 -10.30 -23.43
C GLY A 280 12.63 -11.18 -22.28
N LEU A 281 12.61 -10.69 -21.03
CA LEU A 281 12.08 -11.49 -19.91
C LEU A 281 10.63 -11.96 -20.15
N LEU A 282 9.78 -11.08 -20.71
CA LEU A 282 8.38 -11.41 -20.98
C LEU A 282 8.19 -12.30 -22.23
N GLU A 283 9.23 -12.46 -23.05
CA GLU A 283 9.21 -13.32 -24.24
C GLU A 283 9.61 -14.76 -23.90
N HIS A 284 10.15 -14.98 -22.70
CA HIS A 284 10.58 -16.29 -22.27
C HIS A 284 9.38 -17.25 -22.12
N PRO A 285 9.41 -18.48 -22.68
CA PRO A 285 8.24 -19.37 -22.78
C PRO A 285 7.67 -19.81 -21.41
N ARG A 286 8.48 -19.75 -20.36
CA ARG A 286 8.08 -20.08 -18.97
C ARG A 286 7.65 -18.87 -18.14
N VAL A 287 7.61 -17.68 -18.73
CA VAL A 287 7.16 -16.45 -18.04
C VAL A 287 5.71 -16.16 -18.41
N ARG A 288 4.84 -16.05 -17.39
CA ARG A 288 3.44 -15.68 -17.56
C ARG A 288 3.14 -14.36 -16.85
N VAL A 289 2.39 -13.49 -17.51
CA VAL A 289 1.89 -12.25 -16.89
C VAL A 289 0.57 -12.55 -16.21
N ASP A 290 0.59 -12.73 -14.90
CA ASP A 290 -0.59 -13.08 -14.11
C ASP A 290 -0.47 -12.47 -12.70
N ARG A 291 -1.61 -12.04 -12.15
CA ARG A 291 -1.72 -11.55 -10.78
C ARG A 291 -2.23 -12.63 -9.82
N SER A 292 -2.78 -13.73 -10.34
CA SER A 292 -3.32 -14.81 -9.51
C SER A 292 -2.19 -15.58 -8.81
N LEU A 293 -2.44 -15.90 -7.53
CA LEU A 293 -1.61 -16.81 -6.74
C LEU A 293 -2.13 -18.26 -6.76
N ASP A 294 -3.08 -18.60 -7.64
CA ASP A 294 -3.65 -19.94 -7.71
C ASP A 294 -2.66 -20.94 -8.33
N GLY A 295 -2.30 -21.98 -7.59
CA GLY A 295 -1.26 -22.94 -8.00
C GLY A 295 0.18 -22.43 -7.82
N VAL A 296 0.36 -21.30 -7.12
CA VAL A 296 1.68 -20.79 -6.72
C VAL A 296 2.18 -21.52 -5.49
N GLY A 297 3.37 -22.10 -5.59
CA GLY A 297 4.05 -22.78 -4.49
C GLY A 297 4.89 -21.84 -3.63
N VAL A 298 5.40 -20.75 -4.20
CA VAL A 298 6.28 -19.80 -3.51
C VAL A 298 6.17 -18.40 -4.10
N VAL A 299 6.24 -17.38 -3.24
CA VAL A 299 6.33 -15.97 -3.65
C VAL A 299 7.77 -15.48 -3.47
N LEU A 300 8.30 -14.84 -4.51
CA LEU A 300 9.67 -14.38 -4.64
C LEU A 300 9.74 -12.85 -4.56
N SER A 301 10.33 -12.31 -3.50
CA SER A 301 10.45 -10.86 -3.26
C SER A 301 11.91 -10.41 -3.20
N LEU A 302 12.52 -10.12 -4.35
CA LEU A 302 13.97 -9.91 -4.46
C LEU A 302 14.42 -8.44 -4.45
N SER A 303 13.51 -7.49 -4.17
CA SER A 303 13.92 -6.08 -4.16
C SER A 303 14.95 -5.84 -3.05
N PRO A 304 16.12 -5.25 -3.34
CA PRO A 304 17.07 -4.87 -2.30
C PRO A 304 16.65 -3.60 -1.54
N LEU A 305 15.56 -2.94 -1.98
CA LEU A 305 15.05 -1.70 -1.40
C LEU A 305 13.72 -1.98 -0.69
N GLU A 306 13.38 -1.09 0.25
CA GLU A 306 12.09 -1.16 0.92
C GLU A 306 10.96 -1.17 -0.10
N SER A 307 10.13 -2.20 -0.03
CA SER A 307 8.96 -2.35 -0.88
C SER A 307 7.85 -3.06 -0.11
N HIS A 308 6.62 -2.74 -0.49
CA HIS A 308 5.41 -3.36 0.08
C HIS A 308 4.61 -4.03 -1.05
N PRO A 309 5.17 -5.06 -1.71
CA PRO A 309 4.51 -5.69 -2.85
C PRO A 309 3.27 -6.44 -2.39
N SER A 310 2.13 -6.20 -3.06
CA SER A 310 0.85 -6.82 -2.72
C SER A 310 0.88 -8.35 -2.77
N ALA A 311 1.79 -8.94 -3.57
CA ALA A 311 1.98 -10.39 -3.63
C ALA A 311 2.49 -10.97 -2.31
N VAL A 312 3.28 -10.23 -1.53
CA VAL A 312 3.75 -10.69 -0.21
C VAL A 312 2.63 -10.62 0.82
N THR A 313 1.79 -9.58 0.78
CA THR A 313 0.57 -9.52 1.60
C THR A 313 -0.39 -10.66 1.27
N ALA A 314 -0.64 -10.92 -0.01
CA ALA A 314 -1.48 -12.04 -0.42
C ALA A 314 -0.85 -13.42 -0.11
N ALA A 315 0.48 -13.52 -0.10
CA ALA A 315 1.18 -14.73 0.34
C ALA A 315 0.94 -15.00 1.83
N LEU A 316 1.03 -13.95 2.66
CA LEU A 316 0.69 -14.02 4.09
C LEU A 316 -0.73 -14.53 4.27
N GLU A 317 -1.73 -13.90 3.65
CA GLU A 317 -3.15 -14.29 3.76
C GLU A 317 -3.40 -15.76 3.36
N ARG A 318 -2.69 -16.25 2.33
CA ARG A 318 -2.84 -17.62 1.79
C ARG A 318 -1.89 -18.65 2.39
N GLY A 319 -1.01 -18.24 3.30
CA GLY A 319 0.03 -19.11 3.88
C GLY A 319 1.12 -19.55 2.90
N ILE A 320 1.26 -18.89 1.74
CA ILE A 320 2.25 -19.26 0.72
C ILE A 320 3.65 -18.88 1.20
N PRO A 321 4.64 -19.79 1.19
CA PRO A 321 6.02 -19.48 1.55
C PRO A 321 6.59 -18.29 0.77
N VAL A 322 7.40 -17.47 1.46
CA VAL A 322 8.06 -16.31 0.87
C VAL A 322 9.58 -16.45 0.91
N VAL A 323 10.21 -16.33 -0.26
CA VAL A 323 11.66 -16.22 -0.42
C VAL A 323 11.96 -14.78 -0.83
N GLY A 324 12.84 -14.09 -0.11
CA GLY A 324 13.10 -12.68 -0.43
C GLY A 324 14.13 -12.01 0.43
N THR A 325 14.40 -10.75 0.14
CA THR A 325 15.30 -9.93 0.96
C THR A 325 14.57 -9.43 2.20
N LEU A 326 15.30 -9.09 3.26
CA LEU A 326 14.71 -8.48 4.45
C LEU A 326 14.10 -7.08 4.18
N ALA A 327 14.55 -6.39 3.13
CA ALA A 327 14.05 -5.07 2.77
C ALA A 327 12.66 -5.12 2.12
N SER A 328 12.42 -6.12 1.26
CA SER A 328 11.18 -6.28 0.49
C SER A 328 10.11 -7.11 1.21
N THR A 329 10.48 -7.77 2.31
CA THR A 329 9.60 -8.63 3.11
C THR A 329 9.37 -8.06 4.51
N GLY A 330 9.68 -6.78 4.74
CA GLY A 330 9.61 -6.15 6.07
C GLY A 330 8.24 -6.18 6.75
N LEU A 331 7.16 -6.55 6.04
CA LEU A 331 5.84 -6.77 6.62
C LEU A 331 5.70 -8.13 7.33
N LEU A 332 6.63 -9.06 7.10
CA LEU A 332 6.67 -10.40 7.69
C LEU A 332 7.69 -10.49 8.83
N GLU A 333 7.45 -11.43 9.75
CA GLU A 333 8.46 -11.83 10.74
C GLU A 333 9.71 -12.35 10.05
N PRO A 334 10.93 -11.87 10.40
CA PRO A 334 12.17 -12.34 9.76
C PRO A 334 12.36 -13.85 9.81
N ALA A 335 11.98 -14.48 10.94
CA ALA A 335 12.05 -15.91 11.11
C ALA A 335 11.03 -16.70 10.27
N SER A 336 10.06 -16.02 9.63
CA SER A 336 9.05 -16.62 8.74
C SER A 336 9.38 -16.49 7.25
N VAL A 337 10.52 -15.88 6.92
CA VAL A 337 10.97 -15.65 5.54
C VAL A 337 12.23 -16.45 5.28
N ARG A 338 12.32 -17.09 4.12
CA ARG A 338 13.59 -17.62 3.63
C ARG A 338 14.39 -16.45 3.06
N ALA A 339 15.17 -15.81 3.94
CA ALA A 339 15.95 -14.64 3.61
C ALA A 339 17.08 -14.99 2.63
N VAL A 340 17.21 -14.18 1.58
CA VAL A 340 18.28 -14.31 0.57
C VAL A 340 18.93 -12.96 0.31
N GLU A 341 20.22 -12.99 -0.01
CA GLU A 341 20.96 -11.80 -0.40
C GLU A 341 20.69 -11.43 -1.86
N PRO A 342 20.64 -10.13 -2.21
CA PRO A 342 20.46 -9.68 -3.58
C PRO A 342 21.55 -10.23 -4.51
N GLY A 343 21.15 -10.93 -5.58
CA GLY A 343 22.08 -11.44 -6.59
C GLY A 343 22.67 -12.82 -6.30
N ASP A 344 22.43 -13.42 -5.13
CA ASP A 344 22.86 -14.80 -4.84
C ASP A 344 21.85 -15.80 -5.45
N THR A 345 22.03 -16.11 -6.73
CA THR A 345 21.17 -17.06 -7.48
C THR A 345 21.19 -18.45 -6.87
N ALA A 346 22.35 -18.94 -6.41
CA ALA A 346 22.46 -20.29 -5.88
C ALA A 346 21.70 -20.43 -4.55
N ALA A 347 21.85 -19.47 -3.63
CA ALA A 347 21.06 -19.47 -2.39
C ALA A 347 19.57 -19.30 -2.67
N THR A 348 19.22 -18.48 -3.66
CA THR A 348 17.81 -18.24 -4.04
C THR A 348 17.17 -19.51 -4.61
N VAL A 349 17.87 -20.28 -5.46
CA VAL A 349 17.41 -21.57 -5.98
C VAL A 349 17.19 -22.56 -4.83
N ARG A 350 18.16 -22.73 -3.94
CA ARG A 350 18.02 -23.62 -2.77
C ARG A 350 16.83 -23.25 -1.89
N ALA A 351 16.62 -21.95 -1.65
CA ALA A 351 15.50 -21.46 -0.85
C ALA A 351 14.15 -21.71 -1.53
N ILE A 352 14.08 -21.57 -2.86
CA ILE A 352 12.88 -21.88 -3.66
C ILE A 352 12.58 -23.38 -3.60
N GLU A 353 13.57 -24.24 -3.84
CA GLU A 353 13.39 -25.68 -3.85
C GLU A 353 12.94 -26.20 -2.48
N ALA A 354 13.56 -25.73 -1.40
CA ALA A 354 13.16 -26.07 -0.04
C ALA A 354 11.71 -25.61 0.25
N ALA A 355 11.33 -24.39 -0.16
CA ALA A 355 9.96 -23.91 -0.01
C ALA A 355 8.95 -24.77 -0.81
N LEU A 356 9.30 -25.19 -2.03
CA LEU A 356 8.46 -26.04 -2.87
C LEU A 356 8.36 -27.48 -2.34
N ALA A 357 9.36 -27.96 -1.63
CA ALA A 357 9.35 -29.23 -0.91
C ALA A 357 8.49 -29.19 0.38
N GLY A 358 7.89 -28.03 0.70
CA GLY A 358 7.11 -27.85 1.93
C GLY A 358 7.98 -27.65 3.17
N GLU A 359 9.28 -27.43 3.00
CA GLU A 359 10.16 -27.12 4.10
C GLU A 359 10.05 -25.64 4.47
N GLY A 360 10.19 -25.36 5.76
CA GLY A 360 10.35 -24.01 6.28
C GLY A 360 9.08 -23.41 6.88
N PRO A 361 9.20 -22.20 7.44
CA PRO A 361 8.14 -21.60 8.23
C PRO A 361 7.02 -21.07 7.34
N SER A 362 5.78 -21.20 7.80
CA SER A 362 4.65 -20.46 7.23
C SER A 362 4.85 -18.96 7.46
N PRO A 363 4.49 -18.10 6.50
CA PRO A 363 4.64 -16.66 6.64
C PRO A 363 3.82 -16.16 7.84
N ARG A 364 4.43 -15.30 8.67
CA ARG A 364 3.77 -14.66 9.80
C ARG A 364 3.88 -13.15 9.66
N ALA A 365 2.79 -12.45 9.99
CA ALA A 365 2.79 -11.00 10.09
C ALA A 365 3.82 -10.55 11.13
N TRP A 366 4.61 -9.53 10.80
CA TRP A 366 5.51 -8.93 11.78
C TRP A 366 4.73 -8.32 12.94
N LEU A 367 5.10 -8.67 14.17
CA LEU A 367 4.51 -8.20 15.40
C LEU A 367 5.22 -6.92 15.87
N PRO A 368 4.52 -5.78 15.87
CA PRO A 368 5.06 -4.50 16.25
C PRO A 368 5.05 -4.32 17.78
N PRO A 369 5.90 -3.45 18.34
CA PRO A 369 5.84 -3.07 19.76
C PRO A 369 4.53 -2.40 20.18
N ARG A 370 3.86 -1.69 19.27
CA ARG A 370 2.56 -1.04 19.51
C ARG A 370 1.72 -1.03 18.25
N SER A 371 0.48 -1.47 18.35
CA SER A 371 -0.49 -1.48 17.26
C SER A 371 -1.31 -0.19 17.19
N LEU A 372 -1.92 0.09 16.03
CA LEU A 372 -2.89 1.18 15.90
C LEU A 372 -4.09 0.99 16.84
N LEU A 373 -4.50 -0.25 17.09
CA LEU A 373 -5.61 -0.57 18.00
C LEU A 373 -5.29 -0.13 19.44
N GLU A 374 -4.13 -0.54 19.96
CA GLU A 374 -3.64 -0.17 21.31
C GLU A 374 -3.37 1.32 21.47
N TRP A 375 -3.16 2.05 20.38
CA TRP A 375 -2.97 3.50 20.42
C TRP A 375 -4.29 4.28 20.50
N LEU A 376 -5.38 3.68 20.02
CA LEU A 376 -6.72 4.26 20.07
C LEU A 376 -7.42 4.02 21.42
N ASP A 377 -6.91 3.07 22.20
CA ASP A 377 -7.22 2.84 23.62
C ASP A 377 -6.50 3.84 24.52
#